data_AF-A0A835P6N6-F1
#
_entry.id   AF-A0A835P6N6-F1
#
_cell.length_a   1.000
_cell.length_b   1.000
_cell.length_c   1.000
_cell.angle_alpha   90.00
_cell.angle_beta   90.00
_cell.angle_gamma   90.00
#
_symmetry.space_group_name_H-M   'P 1'
#
loop_
_entity.id
_entity.type
_entity.pdbx_description
1 polymer ?
#
loop_
_entity_poly.entity_id
_entity_poly.type
_entity_poly.pdbx_seq_one_letter_code
_entity_poly.pdbx_strand_id
1 'polypeptide(L)'
;MRRPSWRNFNYQELAAATNNFSHDNLIGKGGHAEVYKGCLSDGQLVAIKRLTKKDKEEERIGDFLSELGIIAHVNHPNAAQLLGFSAEGGLHMVLRRVSTGRLGLKLLWE
;
A
#
# COMPACT_ATOMS: atom_id res chain seq x y z
N MET A 1 20.14 -0.83 14.70
CA MET A 1 19.04 -0.95 13.71
C MET A 1 18.73 0.43 13.18
N ARG A 2 18.75 0.61 11.85
CA ARG A 2 18.40 1.90 11.23
C ARG A 2 16.87 2.03 11.30
N ARG A 3 16.35 3.05 11.99
CA ARG A 3 14.91 3.32 12.00
C ARG A 3 14.45 3.50 10.55
N PRO A 4 13.45 2.76 10.06
CA PRO A 4 12.89 3.04 8.75
C PRO A 4 12.27 4.44 8.78
N SER A 5 12.68 5.31 7.85
CA SER A 5 12.04 6.59 7.64
C SER A 5 10.87 6.38 6.68
N TRP A 6 9.68 6.09 7.22
CA TRP A 6 8.47 6.03 6.40
C TRP A 6 8.10 7.43 5.91
N ARG A 7 7.73 7.53 4.64
CA ARG A 7 7.34 8.79 4.01
C ARG A 7 5.84 9.02 4.16
N ASN A 8 5.45 10.25 4.45
CA ASN A 8 4.06 10.68 4.28
C ASN A 8 3.87 11.11 2.82
N PHE A 9 3.09 10.34 2.07
CA PHE A 9 2.80 10.61 0.66
C PHE A 9 1.59 11.53 0.55
N ASN A 10 1.64 12.50 -0.34
CA ASN A 10 0.46 13.29 -0.68
C ASN A 10 -0.41 12.55 -1.71
N TYR A 11 -1.70 12.92 -1.79
CA TYR A 11 -2.63 12.25 -2.71
C TYR A 11 -2.22 12.37 -4.18
N GLN A 12 -1.70 13.54 -4.60
CA GLN A 12 -1.33 13.79 -5.99
C GLN A 12 -0.20 12.88 -6.46
N GLU A 13 0.78 12.60 -5.60
CA GLU A 13 1.87 11.69 -5.85
C GLU A 13 1.36 10.26 -6.08
N LEU A 14 0.44 9.79 -5.23
CA LEU A 14 -0.16 8.46 -5.36
C LEU A 14 -1.05 8.35 -6.60
N ALA A 15 -1.81 9.40 -6.90
CA ALA A 15 -2.65 9.48 -8.10
C ALA A 15 -1.78 9.44 -9.36
N ALA A 16 -0.72 10.25 -9.43
CA ALA A 16 0.22 10.24 -10.56
C ALA A 16 0.87 8.85 -10.73
N ALA A 17 1.32 8.23 -9.63
CA ALA A 17 1.96 6.93 -9.65
C ALA A 17 1.05 5.80 -10.16
N THR A 18 -0.27 5.94 -9.97
CA THR A 18 -1.27 4.91 -10.32
C THR A 18 -2.11 5.27 -11.55
N ASN A 19 -1.75 6.32 -12.29
CA ASN A 19 -2.58 6.88 -13.37
C ASN A 19 -4.02 7.16 -12.89
N ASN A 20 -4.15 7.98 -11.85
CA ASN A 20 -5.39 8.31 -11.14
C ASN A 20 -6.17 7.08 -10.66
N PHE A 21 -5.48 6.11 -10.04
CA PHE A 21 -6.08 4.86 -9.59
C PHE A 21 -6.87 4.13 -10.70
N SER A 22 -6.32 4.16 -11.93
CA SER A 22 -6.92 3.49 -13.09
C SER A 22 -7.14 2.00 -12.84
N HIS A 23 -8.23 1.45 -13.40
CA HIS A 23 -8.52 0.03 -13.35
C HIS A 23 -7.41 -0.82 -14.00
N ASP A 24 -6.69 -0.30 -15.00
CA ASP A 24 -5.54 -0.97 -15.63
C ASP A 24 -4.37 -1.21 -14.64
N ASN A 25 -4.37 -0.46 -13.55
CA ASN A 25 -3.42 -0.56 -12.47
C ASN A 25 -3.96 -1.31 -11.25
N LEU A 26 -5.23 -1.73 -11.22
CA LEU A 26 -5.76 -2.56 -10.16
C LEU A 26 -5.16 -3.98 -10.26
N ILE A 27 -4.50 -4.43 -9.21
CA ILE A 27 -3.86 -5.76 -9.14
C ILE A 27 -4.46 -6.68 -8.07
N GLY A 28 -5.30 -6.14 -7.18
CA GLY A 28 -6.01 -6.90 -6.17
C GLY A 28 -7.20 -6.11 -5.63
N LYS A 29 -8.29 -6.81 -5.31
CA LYS A 29 -9.49 -6.25 -4.68
C LYS A 29 -10.12 -7.33 -3.80
N GLY A 30 -10.30 -7.02 -2.53
CA GLY A 30 -10.83 -7.95 -1.55
C GLY A 30 -11.17 -7.27 -0.23
N GLY A 31 -12.12 -7.83 0.52
CA GLY A 31 -12.57 -7.29 1.80
C GLY A 31 -12.93 -5.79 1.72
N HIS A 32 -12.06 -4.96 2.28
CA HIS A 32 -12.20 -3.50 2.33
C HIS A 32 -10.98 -2.76 1.77
N ALA A 33 -10.31 -3.35 0.77
CA ALA A 33 -9.16 -2.73 0.14
C ALA A 33 -9.07 -2.99 -1.38
N GLU A 34 -8.47 -2.03 -2.06
CA GLU A 34 -8.04 -2.11 -3.44
C GLU A 34 -6.53 -1.93 -3.49
N VAL A 35 -5.83 -2.75 -4.26
CA VAL A 35 -4.38 -2.71 -4.39
C VAL A 35 -4.02 -2.35 -5.82
N TYR A 36 -3.26 -1.28 -5.98
CA TYR A 36 -2.85 -0.76 -7.28
C TYR A 36 -1.35 -0.95 -7.49
N LYS A 37 -0.93 -1.35 -8.70
CA LYS A 37 0.47 -1.18 -9.13
C LYS A 37 0.71 0.30 -9.40
N GLY A 38 1.86 0.81 -8.96
CA GLY A 38 2.26 2.18 -9.25
C GLY A 38 3.74 2.31 -9.55
N CYS A 39 4.11 3.43 -10.15
CA CYS A 39 5.49 3.85 -10.36
C CYS A 39 5.67 5.25 -9.80
N LEU A 40 6.50 5.40 -8.77
CA LEU A 40 6.84 6.71 -8.22
C LEU A 40 7.68 7.52 -9.23
N SER A 41 7.81 8.83 -8.98
CA SER A 41 8.54 9.75 -9.87
C SER A 41 10.03 9.44 -10.00
N ASP A 42 10.61 8.75 -9.03
CA ASP A 42 11.99 8.24 -9.05
C ASP A 42 12.13 6.89 -9.79
N GLY A 43 11.05 6.38 -10.39
CA GLY A 43 11.01 5.09 -11.08
C GLY A 43 10.80 3.89 -10.16
N GLN A 44 10.65 4.10 -8.84
CA GLN A 44 10.43 3.00 -7.91
C GLN A 44 9.05 2.38 -8.11
N LEU A 45 9.01 1.08 -8.41
CA LEU A 45 7.78 0.31 -8.49
C LEU A 45 7.21 0.01 -7.10
N VAL A 46 5.92 0.29 -6.93
CA VAL A 46 5.20 0.16 -5.65
C VAL A 46 3.88 -0.56 -5.83
N ALA A 47 3.38 -1.10 -4.72
CA ALA A 47 1.99 -1.45 -4.54
C ALA A 47 1.34 -0.44 -3.59
N ILE A 48 0.20 0.13 -3.99
CA ILE A 48 -0.55 1.10 -3.20
C ILE A 48 -1.84 0.42 -2.76
N LYS A 49 -1.90 0.03 -1.48
CA LYS A 49 -3.11 -0.52 -0.86
C LYS A 49 -3.97 0.65 -0.37
N ARG A 50 -5.15 0.80 -0.95
CA ARG A 50 -6.16 1.80 -0.62
C ARG A 50 -7.30 1.15 0.14
N LEU A 51 -7.56 1.59 1.37
CA LEU A 51 -8.72 1.13 2.11
C LEU A 51 -9.99 1.79 1.57
N THR A 52 -10.94 0.97 1.16
CA THR A 52 -12.26 1.38 0.70
C THR A 52 -13.15 1.76 1.88
N LYS A 53 -14.29 2.42 1.61
CA LYS A 53 -15.21 2.84 2.68
C LYS A 53 -15.79 1.62 3.40
N LYS A 54 -15.88 1.72 4.72
CA LYS A 54 -16.72 0.88 5.58
C LYS A 54 -17.94 1.67 6.06
N ASP A 55 -18.93 0.96 6.60
CA ASP A 55 -20.11 1.59 7.18
C ASP A 55 -19.76 2.52 8.35
N LYS A 56 -18.69 2.19 9.10
CA LYS A 56 -18.15 3.02 10.18
C LYS A 56 -16.71 3.43 9.90
N GLU A 57 -16.46 4.74 9.92
CA GLU A 57 -15.12 5.31 9.71
C GLU A 57 -14.12 4.89 10.80
N GLU A 58 -14.58 4.76 12.04
CA GLU A 58 -13.76 4.33 13.19
C GLU A 58 -13.19 2.92 13.00
N GLU A 59 -13.99 1.99 12.48
CA GLU A 59 -13.55 0.62 12.17
C GLU A 59 -12.50 0.63 11.06
N ARG A 60 -12.69 1.47 10.04
CA ARG A 60 -11.74 1.64 8.93
C ARG A 60 -10.39 2.21 9.40
N ILE A 61 -10.41 3.20 10.28
CA ILE A 61 -9.19 3.77 10.88
C ILE A 61 -8.52 2.73 11.79
N GLY A 62 -9.30 2.00 12.59
CA GLY A 62 -8.80 0.93 13.46
C GLY A 62 -8.06 -0.16 12.69
N ASP A 63 -8.62 -0.64 11.59
CA ASP A 63 -7.99 -1.62 10.72
C ASP A 63 -6.70 -1.08 10.10
N PHE A 64 -6.73 0.18 9.62
CA PHE A 64 -5.55 0.82 9.06
C PHE A 64 -4.40 0.89 10.06
N LEU A 65 -4.67 1.34 11.29
CA LEU A 65 -3.65 1.45 12.33
C LEU A 65 -3.14 0.08 12.77
N SER A 66 -4.01 -0.93 12.80
CA SER A 66 -3.65 -2.31 13.13
C SER A 66 -2.72 -2.91 12.07
N GLU A 67 -3.08 -2.81 10.79
CA GLU A 67 -2.22 -3.27 9.69
C GLU A 67 -0.90 -2.49 9.63
N LEU A 68 -0.96 -1.17 9.81
CA LEU A 68 0.21 -0.30 9.84
C LEU A 68 1.16 -0.71 10.97
N GLY A 69 0.62 -0.96 12.16
CA GLY A 69 1.38 -1.43 13.31
C GLY A 69 2.07 -2.77 13.08
N ILE A 70 1.44 -3.71 12.36
CA ILE A 70 2.04 -5.00 12.02
C ILE A 70 3.17 -4.80 11.01
N ILE A 71 2.87 -4.22 9.85
CA ILE A 71 3.83 -4.14 8.73
C ILE A 71 4.99 -3.20 9.03
N ALA A 72 4.80 -2.23 9.91
CA ALA A 72 5.83 -1.38 10.48
C ALA A 72 7.00 -2.17 11.10
N HIS A 73 6.71 -3.32 11.69
CA HIS A 73 7.72 -4.13 12.40
C HIS A 73 8.27 -5.27 11.55
N VAL A 74 7.80 -5.43 10.31
CA VAL A 74 8.23 -6.48 9.40
C VAL A 74 9.37 -5.97 8.52
N ASN A 75 10.55 -6.55 8.68
CA ASN A 75 11.71 -6.28 7.84
C ASN A 75 12.39 -7.58 7.43
N HIS A 76 11.88 -8.21 6.38
CA HIS A 76 12.38 -9.48 5.87
C HIS A 76 12.43 -9.47 4.33
N PRO A 77 13.45 -10.06 3.69
CA PRO A 77 13.58 -10.06 2.22
C PRO A 77 12.39 -10.67 1.46
N ASN A 78 11.66 -11.58 2.11
CA ASN A 78 10.49 -12.25 1.53
C ASN A 78 9.14 -11.65 1.99
N ALA A 79 9.16 -10.52 2.70
CA ALA A 79 7.96 -9.85 3.17
C ALA A 79 7.79 -8.48 2.50
N ALA A 80 6.54 -8.00 2.44
CA ALA A 80 6.26 -6.66 1.95
C ALA A 80 6.96 -5.61 2.83
N GLN A 81 7.68 -4.68 2.21
CA GLN A 81 8.36 -3.60 2.92
C GLN A 81 7.53 -2.32 2.84
N LEU A 82 7.13 -1.78 4.01
CA LEU A 82 6.47 -0.48 4.10
C LEU A 82 7.44 0.65 3.77
N LEU A 83 7.08 1.44 2.77
CA LEU A 83 7.80 2.67 2.38
C LEU A 83 7.16 3.90 3.01
N GLY A 84 5.85 3.86 3.22
CA GLY A 84 5.10 4.94 3.83
C GLY A 84 3.61 4.80 3.68
N PHE A 85 2.90 5.87 3.97
CA PHE A 85 1.45 5.92 4.02
C PHE A 85 0.92 7.30 3.62
N SER A 86 -0.40 7.38 3.41
CA SER A 86 -1.11 8.64 3.21
C SER A 86 -2.49 8.57 3.86
N ALA A 87 -2.92 9.68 4.45
CA ALA A 87 -4.30 9.89 4.92
C ALA A 87 -5.05 10.95 4.09
N GLU A 88 -4.45 11.43 2.99
CA GLU A 88 -5.06 12.42 2.10
C GLU A 88 -5.93 11.73 1.04
N GLY A 89 -7.19 12.16 0.89
CA GLY A 89 -8.11 11.57 -0.08
C GLY A 89 -8.46 10.09 0.18
N GLY A 90 -8.05 9.55 1.33
CA GLY A 90 -8.24 8.16 1.74
C GLY A 90 -7.06 7.66 2.58
N LEU A 91 -7.19 6.43 3.10
CA LEU A 91 -6.11 5.75 3.82
C LEU A 91 -5.37 4.84 2.85
N HIS A 92 -4.07 5.09 2.69
CA HIS A 92 -3.21 4.41 1.73
C HIS A 92 -1.94 3.90 2.40
N MET A 93 -1.51 2.69 2.04
CA MET A 93 -0.20 2.14 2.38
C MET A 93 0.61 1.97 1.11
N VAL A 94 1.87 2.40 1.12
CA VAL A 94 2.79 2.31 0.00
C VAL A 94 3.85 1.27 0.31
N LEU A 95 3.82 0.17 -0.43
CA LEU A 95 4.65 -1.00 -0.22
C LEU A 95 5.62 -1.19 -1.39
N ARG A 96 6.87 -1.57 -1.10
CA ARG A 96 7.83 -1.91 -2.14
C ARG A 96 7.33 -3.12 -2.92
N ARG A 97 7.28 -3.02 -4.24
CA ARG A 97 7.04 -4.18 -5.10
C ARG A 97 8.34 -4.98 -5.24
N VAL A 98 8.32 -6.26 -4.87
CA VAL A 98 9.44 -7.19 -5.08
C VAL A 98 9.08 -8.11 -6.25
N SER A 99 9.88 -8.08 -7.30
CA SER A 99 9.72 -8.94 -8.48
C SER A 99 10.47 -10.26 -8.28
N THR A 100 9.99 -11.13 -7.39
CA THR A 100 10.51 -12.50 -7.28
C THR A 100 9.65 -13.45 -8.11
N GLY A 101 10.28 -14.10 -9.09
CA GLY A 101 9.61 -14.72 -10.24
C GLY A 101 8.91 -16.08 -10.02
N ARG A 102 8.82 -16.65 -8.82
CA ARG A 102 8.06 -17.89 -8.58
C ARG A 102 7.50 -17.91 -7.16
N LEU A 103 6.23 -18.34 -7.06
CA LEU A 103 5.34 -18.41 -5.89
C LEU A 103 4.63 -17.10 -5.47
N GLY A 104 3.38 -16.97 -5.92
CA GLY A 104 2.25 -16.86 -4.99
C GLY A 104 2.06 -15.56 -4.21
N LEU A 105 2.30 -14.40 -4.80
CA LEU A 105 1.95 -13.11 -4.18
C LEU A 105 0.43 -12.83 -4.15
N LYS A 106 -0.45 -13.81 -4.37
CA LYS A 106 -1.90 -13.59 -4.18
C LYS A 106 -2.28 -13.40 -2.71
N LEU A 107 -1.47 -13.92 -1.78
CA LEU A 107 -1.77 -13.99 -0.34
C LEU A 107 -1.19 -12.84 0.50
N LEU A 108 -0.51 -11.85 -0.10
CA LEU A 108 -0.03 -10.65 0.61
C LEU A 108 -0.81 -9.37 0.23
N TRP A 109 -1.81 -9.49 -0.65
CA TRP A 109 -2.59 -8.36 -1.18
C TRP A 109 -4.11 -8.64 -1.20
N GLU A 110 -4.55 -9.75 -0.59
CA GLU A 110 -5.95 -10.10 -0.29
C GLU A 110 -6.17 -10.05 1.22
#